data_AF-A0A3M7I7B2-F1
#
_entry.id   AF-A0A3M7I7B2-F1
#
_cell.length_a   1.000
_cell.length_b   1.000
_cell.length_c   1.000
_cell.angle_alpha   90.00
_cell.angle_beta   90.00
_cell.angle_gamma   90.00
#
_symmetry.space_group_name_H-M   'P 1'
#
loop_
_entity.id
_entity.type
_entity.pdbx_description
1 polymer ?
#
loop_
_entity_poly.entity_id
_entity_poly.type
_entity_poly.pdbx_seq_one_letter_code
_entity_poly.pdbx_strand_id
1 'polypeptide(L)'
;MAINVTNRVLDDFEAAEFGRSSNSPEREEIRQVITCQRMLLQCEHGRSQALENRLRNQIDLRCIAEADRLKAFHIRTQHDSMVASQIAELARADSVSMKGISILGLVFLPGTFVSALFGMNFFDLAQNHQGQYVLAVSSNFWLYWAVTVPLTLGTVLLWQLWYRRAIPRPQSHNPFIAQPPNLLMETTTTNYGS
;
A
#
# COMPACT_ATOMS: atom_id res chain seq x y z
N MET A 1 -45.09 7.74 21.75
CA MET A 1 -45.95 8.89 22.10
C MET A 1 -47.31 8.82 21.39
N ALA A 2 -47.37 8.53 20.08
CA ALA A 2 -48.63 8.44 19.32
C ALA A 2 -49.62 7.38 19.83
N ILE A 3 -49.15 6.19 20.21
CA ILE A 3 -50.00 5.08 20.72
C ILE A 3 -50.76 5.48 21.99
N ASN A 4 -50.15 6.26 22.88
CA ASN A 4 -50.78 6.69 24.13
C ASN A 4 -51.92 7.70 23.89
N VAL A 5 -51.80 8.51 22.83
CA VAL A 5 -52.85 9.45 22.41
C VAL A 5 -54.03 8.69 21.81
N THR A 6 -53.76 7.68 20.98
CA THR A 6 -54.82 6.86 20.38
C THR A 6 -55.59 6.03 21.40
N ASN A 7 -54.93 5.57 22.47
CA ASN A 7 -55.59 4.89 23.59
C ASN A 7 -56.48 5.87 24.39
N ARG A 8 -56.00 7.08 24.67
CA ARG A 8 -56.80 8.11 25.36
C ARG A 8 -58.03 8.55 24.57
N VAL A 9 -57.88 8.77 23.25
CA VAL A 9 -59.00 9.13 22.38
C VAL A 9 -60.04 8.01 22.33
N LEU A 10 -59.64 6.75 22.47
CA LEU A 10 -60.58 5.64 22.57
C LEU A 10 -61.35 5.66 23.90
N ASP A 11 -60.65 5.77 25.02
CA ASP A 11 -61.27 5.80 26.35
C ASP A 11 -62.27 6.96 26.45
N ASP A 12 -61.93 8.12 25.90
CA ASP A 12 -62.81 9.30 25.85
C ASP A 12 -64.04 9.06 24.94
N PHE A 13 -63.87 8.37 23.81
CA PHE A 13 -64.98 8.03 22.92
C PHE A 13 -65.91 6.99 23.56
N GLU A 14 -65.33 6.01 24.26
CA GLU A 14 -66.05 4.95 24.94
C GLU A 14 -66.85 5.49 26.15
N ALA A 15 -66.27 6.46 26.88
CA ALA A 15 -66.92 7.19 27.95
C ALA A 15 -68.03 8.14 27.44
N ALA A 16 -67.83 8.80 26.29
CA ALA A 16 -68.84 9.68 25.69
C ALA A 16 -70.04 8.91 25.10
N GLU A 17 -69.84 7.66 24.68
CA GLU A 17 -70.91 6.80 24.15
C GLU A 17 -71.86 6.27 25.23
N PHE A 18 -71.37 6.07 26.46
CA PHE A 18 -72.15 5.50 27.58
C PHE A 18 -73.30 6.43 28.06
N GLY A 19 -73.27 7.71 27.70
CA GLY A 19 -74.27 8.72 28.11
C GLY A 19 -75.47 8.91 27.16
N ARG A 20 -75.51 8.30 25.96
CA ARG A 20 -76.54 8.60 24.94
C ARG A 20 -77.32 7.35 24.52
N SER A 21 -78.38 7.07 25.28
CA SER A 21 -79.35 5.98 25.04
C SER A 21 -80.13 6.16 23.72
N SER A 22 -79.73 5.45 22.65
CA SER A 22 -80.57 5.17 21.49
C SER A 22 -80.15 3.85 20.85
N ASN A 23 -81.10 2.90 20.75
CA ASN A 23 -80.97 1.55 20.16
C ASN A 23 -80.36 1.57 18.75
N SER A 24 -79.43 0.68 18.39
CA SER A 24 -79.22 0.22 17.00
C SER A 24 -78.05 -0.78 16.84
N PRO A 25 -78.21 -1.89 16.07
CA PRO A 25 -77.13 -2.79 15.63
C PRO A 25 -75.97 -2.09 14.87
N GLU A 26 -76.19 -0.86 14.39
CA GLU A 26 -75.23 -0.04 13.63
C GLU A 26 -74.05 0.46 14.49
N ARG A 27 -74.23 0.61 15.82
CA ARG A 27 -73.11 0.97 16.73
C ARG A 27 -72.13 -0.17 16.92
N GLU A 28 -72.60 -1.41 16.90
CA GLU A 28 -71.76 -2.59 17.02
C GLU A 28 -70.85 -2.71 15.79
N GLU A 29 -71.39 -2.45 14.61
CA GLU A 29 -70.59 -2.38 13.36
C GLU A 29 -69.56 -1.25 13.41
N ILE A 30 -69.93 -0.05 13.86
CA ILE A 30 -68.99 1.09 13.98
C ILE A 30 -67.88 0.79 15.00
N ARG A 31 -68.22 0.20 16.15
CA ARG A 31 -67.23 -0.22 17.17
C ARG A 31 -66.30 -1.30 16.63
N GLN A 32 -66.82 -2.29 15.92
CA GLN A 32 -65.99 -3.32 15.27
C GLN A 32 -65.06 -2.72 14.23
N VAL A 33 -65.52 -1.77 13.41
CA VAL A 33 -64.69 -1.10 12.41
C VAL A 33 -63.59 -0.26 13.07
N ILE A 34 -63.91 0.55 14.08
CA ILE A 34 -62.92 1.37 14.81
C ILE A 34 -61.89 0.49 15.51
N THR A 35 -62.33 -0.60 16.13
CA THR A 35 -61.45 -1.56 16.80
C THR A 35 -60.54 -2.27 15.79
N CYS A 36 -61.09 -2.68 14.65
CA CYS A 36 -60.34 -3.31 13.56
C CYS A 36 -59.30 -2.34 12.96
N GLN A 37 -59.68 -1.08 12.74
CA GLN A 37 -58.79 -0.05 12.21
C GLN A 37 -57.65 0.27 13.19
N ARG A 38 -57.91 0.24 14.50
CA ARG A 38 -56.86 0.35 15.53
C ARG A 38 -55.90 -0.83 15.46
N MET A 39 -56.41 -2.05 15.39
CA MET A 39 -55.58 -3.26 15.31
C MET A 39 -54.68 -3.21 14.06
N LEU A 40 -55.22 -2.75 12.93
CA LEU A 40 -54.45 -2.54 11.70
C LEU A 40 -53.33 -1.51 11.88
N LEU A 41 -53.64 -0.34 12.46
CA LEU A 41 -52.64 0.70 12.71
C LEU A 41 -51.55 0.24 13.69
N GLN A 42 -51.91 -0.53 14.72
CA GLN A 42 -50.94 -1.11 15.64
C GLN A 42 -50.06 -2.18 14.95
N CYS A 43 -50.65 -2.99 14.08
CA CYS A 43 -49.92 -3.98 13.29
C CYS A 43 -48.94 -3.33 12.31
N GLU A 44 -49.36 -2.27 11.60
CA GLU A 44 -48.50 -1.47 10.72
C GLU A 44 -47.37 -0.80 11.49
N HIS A 45 -47.67 -0.22 12.65
CA HIS A 45 -46.65 0.40 13.50
C HIS A 45 -45.63 -0.62 14.00
N GLY A 46 -46.09 -1.80 14.44
CA GLY A 46 -45.23 -2.89 14.89
C GLY A 46 -44.34 -3.45 13.77
N ARG A 47 -44.87 -3.58 12.54
CA ARG A 47 -44.09 -3.98 11.36
C ARG A 47 -43.03 -2.95 10.99
N SER A 48 -43.37 -1.67 10.99
CA SER A 48 -42.44 -0.59 10.70
C SER A 48 -41.27 -0.60 11.70
N GLN A 49 -41.59 -0.73 12.98
CA GLN A 49 -40.58 -0.76 14.05
C GLN A 49 -39.69 -2.02 13.97
N ALA A 50 -40.27 -3.17 13.64
CA ALA A 50 -39.50 -4.41 13.44
C ALA A 50 -38.58 -4.34 12.19
N LEU A 51 -39.03 -3.72 11.10
CA LEU A 51 -38.23 -3.51 9.90
C LEU A 51 -37.09 -2.51 10.18
N GLU A 52 -37.36 -1.45 10.93
CA GLU A 52 -36.35 -0.48 11.35
C GLU A 52 -35.28 -1.15 12.22
N ASN A 53 -35.67 -1.95 13.22
CA ASN A 53 -34.73 -2.68 14.07
C ASN A 53 -33.85 -3.64 13.26
N ARG A 54 -34.42 -4.32 12.26
CA ARG A 54 -33.67 -5.19 11.34
C ARG A 54 -32.67 -4.40 10.48
N LEU A 55 -33.09 -3.27 9.92
CA LEU A 55 -32.23 -2.40 9.12
C LEU A 55 -31.08 -1.82 9.97
N ARG A 56 -31.37 -1.34 11.19
CA ARG A 56 -30.36 -0.84 12.12
C ARG A 56 -29.32 -1.92 12.44
N ASN A 57 -29.75 -3.12 12.80
CA ASN A 57 -28.83 -4.22 13.10
C ASN A 57 -27.97 -4.59 11.87
N GLN A 58 -28.57 -4.62 10.67
CA GLN A 58 -27.83 -4.89 9.43
C GLN A 58 -26.79 -3.82 9.12
N ILE A 59 -27.11 -2.53 9.33
CA ILE A 59 -26.18 -1.40 9.13
C ILE A 59 -25.04 -1.47 10.15
N ASP A 60 -25.34 -1.74 11.41
CA ASP A 60 -24.35 -1.78 12.49
C ASP A 60 -23.34 -2.91 12.28
N LEU A 61 -23.83 -4.13 11.99
CA LEU A 61 -22.98 -5.27 11.64
C LEU A 61 -22.10 -5.00 10.42
N ARG A 62 -22.61 -4.30 9.40
CA ARG A 62 -21.82 -3.92 8.22
C ARG A 62 -20.76 -2.86 8.55
N CYS A 63 -21.13 -1.83 9.31
CA CYS A 63 -20.23 -0.76 9.72
C CYS A 63 -19.01 -1.32 10.47
N ILE A 64 -19.25 -2.23 11.43
CA ILE A 64 -18.19 -2.86 12.22
C ILE A 64 -17.26 -3.68 11.31
N ALA A 65 -17.80 -4.46 10.37
CA ALA A 65 -17.02 -5.26 9.43
C ALA A 65 -16.21 -4.41 8.43
N GLU A 66 -16.71 -3.22 8.05
CA GLU A 66 -15.98 -2.28 7.19
C GLU A 66 -14.89 -1.53 7.95
N ALA A 67 -15.12 -1.19 9.22
CA ALA A 67 -14.12 -0.57 10.07
C ALA A 67 -12.87 -1.45 10.26
N ASP A 68 -13.02 -2.78 10.31
CA ASP A 68 -11.90 -3.72 10.40
C ASP A 68 -11.06 -3.74 9.11
N ARG A 69 -11.71 -3.64 7.93
CA ARG A 69 -11.00 -3.52 6.65
C ARG A 69 -10.15 -2.27 6.56
N LEU A 70 -10.64 -1.14 7.07
CA LEU A 70 -9.88 0.12 7.08
C LEU A 70 -8.62 0.02 7.93
N LYS A 71 -8.70 -0.66 9.09
CA LYS A 71 -7.54 -0.93 9.94
C LYS A 71 -6.52 -1.83 9.23
N ALA A 72 -6.99 -2.89 8.59
CA ALA A 72 -6.13 -3.78 7.81
C ALA A 72 -5.44 -3.04 6.65
N PHE A 73 -6.13 -2.13 5.97
CA PHE A 73 -5.56 -1.31 4.90
C PHE A 73 -4.41 -0.44 5.40
N HIS A 74 -4.58 0.29 6.50
CA HIS A 74 -3.49 1.11 7.08
C HIS A 74 -2.27 0.27 7.46
N ILE A 75 -2.48 -0.93 7.99
CA ILE A 75 -1.38 -1.86 8.32
C ILE A 75 -0.66 -2.32 7.04
N ARG A 76 -1.40 -2.62 5.96
CA ARG A 76 -0.79 -2.96 4.66
C ARG A 76 0.03 -1.80 4.10
N THR A 77 -0.47 -0.57 4.15
CA THR A 77 0.26 0.62 3.68
C THR A 77 1.55 0.87 4.46
N GLN A 78 1.55 0.61 5.78
CA GLN A 78 2.78 0.70 6.57
C GLN A 78 3.80 -0.37 6.18
N HIS A 79 3.34 -1.59 5.92
CA HIS A 79 4.21 -2.67 5.48
C HIS A 79 4.78 -2.40 4.07
N ASP A 80 3.96 -1.87 3.16
CA ASP A 80 4.38 -1.48 1.81
C ASP A 80 5.42 -0.36 1.85
N SER A 81 5.38 0.55 2.83
CA SER A 81 6.38 1.61 2.98
C SER A 81 7.76 1.06 3.37
N MET A 82 7.80 0.03 4.22
CA MET A 82 9.03 -0.67 4.59
C MET A 82 9.57 -1.53 3.44
N VAL A 83 8.69 -2.20 2.70
CA VAL A 83 9.09 -2.96 1.50
C VAL A 83 9.56 -2.00 0.41
N ALA A 84 8.88 -0.87 0.20
CA ALA A 84 9.28 0.15 -0.76
C ALA A 84 10.65 0.77 -0.39
N SER A 85 10.94 0.97 0.89
CA SER A 85 12.25 1.46 1.32
C SER A 85 13.36 0.42 1.10
N GLN A 86 13.09 -0.86 1.38
CA GLN A 86 14.02 -1.97 1.09
C GLN A 86 14.25 -2.14 -0.41
N ILE A 87 13.18 -2.06 -1.23
CA ILE A 87 13.29 -2.07 -2.69
C ILE A 87 14.08 -0.86 -3.18
N ALA A 88 13.88 0.33 -2.61
CA ALA A 88 14.65 1.51 -2.96
C ALA A 88 16.13 1.38 -2.57
N GLU A 89 16.44 0.69 -1.48
CA GLU A 89 17.82 0.40 -1.06
C GLU A 89 18.50 -0.61 -1.99
N LEU A 90 17.80 -1.70 -2.34
CA LEU A 90 18.27 -2.69 -3.33
C LEU A 90 18.42 -2.06 -4.73
N ALA A 91 17.47 -1.21 -5.14
CA ALA A 91 17.53 -0.48 -6.41
C ALA A 91 18.66 0.56 -6.43
N ARG A 92 19.01 1.16 -5.28
CA ARG A 92 20.21 2.02 -5.16
C ARG A 92 21.49 1.21 -5.35
N ALA A 93 21.57 -0.01 -4.79
CA ALA A 93 22.71 -0.90 -5.01
C ALA A 93 22.82 -1.34 -6.48
N ASP A 94 21.70 -1.66 -7.13
CA ASP A 94 21.66 -2.00 -8.56
C ASP A 94 22.06 -0.81 -9.46
N SER A 95 21.59 0.40 -9.11
CA SER A 95 21.96 1.64 -9.81
C SER A 95 23.46 1.94 -9.75
N VAL A 96 24.14 1.52 -8.68
CA VAL A 96 25.58 1.67 -8.54
C VAL A 96 26.32 0.76 -9.53
N SER A 97 25.87 -0.47 -9.71
CA SER A 97 26.38 -1.39 -10.73
C SER A 97 26.10 -0.89 -12.15
N MET A 98 24.91 -0.33 -12.39
CA MET A 98 24.52 0.24 -13.68
C MET A 98 25.40 1.45 -14.07
N LYS A 99 25.70 2.32 -13.10
CA LYS A 99 26.63 3.45 -13.31
C LYS A 99 28.06 2.99 -13.55
N GLY A 100 28.48 1.88 -12.96
CA GLY A 100 29.80 1.27 -13.19
C GLY A 100 30.01 0.89 -14.65
N ILE A 101 29.04 0.21 -15.28
CA ILE A 101 29.13 -0.20 -16.69
C ILE A 101 29.19 1.01 -17.63
N SER A 102 28.39 2.05 -17.37
CA SER A 102 28.43 3.29 -18.17
C SER A 102 29.77 4.02 -18.07
N ILE A 103 30.38 4.06 -16.88
CA ILE A 103 31.70 4.67 -16.69
C ILE A 103 32.80 3.86 -17.37
N LEU A 104 32.74 2.52 -17.28
CA LEU A 104 33.65 1.65 -18.03
C LEU A 104 33.54 1.92 -19.53
N GLY A 105 32.33 2.05 -20.07
CA GLY A 105 32.10 2.46 -21.45
C GLY A 105 32.74 3.81 -21.79
N LEU A 106 32.56 4.82 -20.94
CA LEU A 106 33.14 6.16 -21.13
C LEU A 106 34.68 6.18 -21.07
N VAL A 107 35.28 5.25 -20.35
CA VAL A 107 36.73 5.08 -20.25
C VAL A 107 37.28 4.26 -21.43
N PHE A 108 36.58 3.21 -21.84
CA PHE A 108 36.96 2.36 -22.97
C PHE A 108 36.78 3.06 -24.32
N LEU A 109 35.82 3.96 -24.48
CA LEU A 109 35.59 4.67 -25.74
C LEU A 109 36.82 5.49 -26.20
N PRO A 110 37.39 6.40 -25.38
CA PRO A 110 38.60 7.12 -25.74
C PRO A 110 39.83 6.19 -25.73
N GLY A 111 39.90 5.22 -24.81
CA GLY A 111 41.02 4.25 -24.78
C GLY A 111 41.10 3.38 -26.03
N THR A 112 39.97 2.93 -26.56
CA THR A 112 39.87 2.14 -27.80
C THR A 112 40.17 3.00 -29.02
N PHE A 113 39.68 4.24 -29.06
CA PHE A 113 40.02 5.20 -30.12
C PHE A 113 41.52 5.47 -30.17
N VAL A 114 42.14 5.66 -29.01
CA VAL A 114 43.59 5.83 -28.90
C VAL A 114 44.30 4.53 -29.33
N SER A 115 43.90 3.36 -28.85
CA SER A 115 44.46 2.08 -29.30
C SER A 115 44.38 1.88 -30.82
N ALA A 116 43.28 2.30 -31.46
CA ALA A 116 43.11 2.24 -32.90
C ALA A 116 44.01 3.24 -33.65
N LEU A 117 44.09 4.49 -33.17
CA LEU A 117 44.98 5.50 -33.75
C LEU A 117 46.45 5.07 -33.68
N PHE A 118 46.85 4.45 -32.58
CA PHE A 118 48.18 3.90 -32.41
C PHE A 118 48.40 2.66 -33.26
N GLY A 119 47.44 1.73 -33.32
CA GLY A 119 47.52 0.58 -34.23
C GLY A 119 47.70 0.98 -35.71
N MET A 120 47.25 2.18 -36.10
CA MET A 120 47.45 2.74 -37.44
C MET A 120 48.72 3.61 -37.56
N ASN A 121 49.11 4.39 -36.54
CA ASN A 121 50.28 5.29 -36.59
C ASN A 121 51.62 4.63 -36.20
N PHE A 122 51.59 3.48 -35.52
CA PHE A 122 52.82 2.85 -35.00
C PHE A 122 53.54 1.97 -36.03
N PHE A 123 52.87 1.60 -37.12
CA PHE A 123 53.46 0.84 -38.23
C PHE A 123 53.70 1.76 -39.42
N ASP A 124 54.91 2.31 -39.53
CA ASP A 124 55.34 2.97 -40.75
C ASP A 124 56.11 1.97 -41.63
N LEU A 125 55.63 1.76 -42.86
CA LEU A 125 56.25 0.88 -43.84
C LEU A 125 57.36 1.64 -44.56
N ALA A 126 58.48 1.83 -43.89
CA ALA A 126 59.64 2.49 -44.49
C ALA A 126 60.38 1.51 -45.43
N GLN A 127 60.65 1.95 -46.66
CA GLN A 127 61.55 1.24 -47.57
C GLN A 127 63.00 1.56 -47.20
N ASN A 128 63.77 0.54 -46.83
CA ASN A 128 65.23 0.69 -46.77
C ASN A 128 65.81 0.83 -48.19
N HIS A 129 67.02 1.38 -48.30
CA HIS A 129 67.76 1.61 -49.56
C HIS A 129 67.97 0.35 -50.45
N GLN A 130 67.56 -0.85 -50.00
CA GLN A 130 67.61 -2.12 -50.72
C GLN A 130 66.22 -2.65 -51.17
N GLY A 131 65.16 -1.84 -51.07
CA GLY A 131 63.82 -2.20 -51.56
C GLY A 131 63.05 -3.19 -50.69
N GLN A 132 63.55 -3.54 -49.50
CA GLN A 132 62.79 -4.28 -48.49
C GLN A 132 61.98 -3.32 -47.61
N TYR A 133 60.69 -3.62 -47.47
CA TYR A 133 59.80 -2.97 -46.49
C TYR A 133 60.14 -3.50 -45.11
N VAL A 134 60.62 -2.62 -44.22
CA VAL A 134 60.80 -2.95 -42.80
C VAL A 134 59.79 -2.15 -41.99
N LEU A 135 59.12 -2.83 -41.05
CA LEU A 135 58.21 -2.18 -40.12
C LEU A 135 59.06 -1.35 -39.14
N ALA A 136 59.14 -0.04 -39.37
CA ALA A 136 59.83 0.87 -38.49
C ALA A 136 58.85 1.32 -37.39
N VAL A 137 59.18 0.98 -36.14
CA VAL A 137 58.47 1.49 -34.97
C VAL A 137 58.78 2.99 -34.83
N SER A 138 57.75 3.82 -34.94
CA SER A 138 57.87 5.28 -34.79
C SER A 138 58.28 5.67 -33.36
N SER A 139 59.01 6.78 -33.20
CA SER A 139 59.62 7.30 -31.94
C SER A 139 58.63 7.63 -30.80
N ASN A 140 57.33 7.37 -30.99
CA ASN A 140 56.24 7.73 -30.09
C ASN A 140 56.04 6.75 -28.92
N PHE A 141 57.07 6.01 -28.51
CA PHE A 141 57.03 5.08 -27.37
C PHE A 141 56.61 5.77 -26.05
N TRP A 142 56.88 7.08 -25.92
CA TRP A 142 56.48 7.87 -24.75
C TRP A 142 54.94 8.01 -24.63
N LEU A 143 54.22 7.97 -25.75
CA LEU A 143 52.77 8.13 -25.78
C LEU A 143 52.05 6.88 -25.25
N TYR A 144 52.68 5.70 -25.30
CA TYR A 144 52.19 4.47 -24.62
C TYR A 144 52.08 4.70 -23.11
N TRP A 145 53.16 5.20 -22.49
CA TRP A 145 53.19 5.53 -21.06
C TRP A 145 52.26 6.69 -20.71
N ALA A 146 52.15 7.69 -21.59
CA ALA A 146 51.25 8.83 -21.39
C ALA A 146 49.76 8.43 -21.35
N VAL A 147 49.37 7.29 -21.96
CA VAL A 147 47.98 6.82 -22.01
C VAL A 147 47.71 5.71 -20.99
N THR A 148 48.63 4.76 -20.84
CA THR A 148 48.46 3.66 -19.88
C THR A 148 48.45 4.15 -18.44
N VAL A 149 49.31 5.09 -18.08
CA VAL A 149 49.37 5.64 -16.71
C VAL A 149 48.04 6.26 -16.27
N PRO A 150 47.43 7.24 -16.99
CA PRO A 150 46.15 7.81 -16.57
C PRO A 150 45.00 6.81 -16.65
N LEU A 151 45.05 5.82 -17.54
CA LEU A 151 44.03 4.77 -17.62
C LEU A 151 44.06 3.86 -16.39
N THR A 152 45.24 3.37 -15.99
CA THR A 152 45.42 2.57 -14.78
C THR A 152 45.08 3.37 -13.54
N LEU A 153 45.53 4.63 -13.46
CA LEU A 153 45.23 5.52 -12.35
C LEU A 153 43.73 5.81 -12.26
N GLY A 154 43.06 6.05 -13.38
CA GLY A 154 41.61 6.26 -13.45
C GLY A 154 40.82 5.05 -12.96
N THR A 155 41.24 3.85 -13.36
CA THR A 155 40.61 2.58 -12.92
C THR A 155 40.78 2.37 -11.42
N VAL A 156 41.99 2.58 -10.89
CA VAL A 156 42.31 2.44 -9.45
C VAL A 156 41.59 3.51 -8.62
N LEU A 157 41.57 4.77 -9.08
CA LEU A 157 40.87 5.85 -8.41
C LEU A 157 39.36 5.63 -8.40
N LEU A 158 38.78 5.15 -9.51
CA LEU A 158 37.36 4.81 -9.58
C LEU A 158 37.03 3.67 -8.59
N TRP A 159 37.87 2.64 -8.53
CA TRP A 159 37.71 1.53 -7.59
C TRP A 159 37.83 1.98 -6.14
N GLN A 160 38.83 2.80 -5.79
CA GLN A 160 38.97 3.36 -4.44
C GLN A 160 37.81 4.29 -4.07
N LEU A 161 37.37 5.16 -4.99
CA LEU A 161 36.27 6.09 -4.75
C LEU A 161 34.95 5.32 -4.56
N TRP A 162 34.75 4.26 -5.33
CA TRP A 162 33.62 3.34 -5.20
C TRP A 162 33.67 2.60 -3.87
N TYR A 163 34.78 1.95 -3.52
CA TYR A 163 34.94 1.21 -2.26
C TYR A 163 34.69 2.12 -1.05
N ARG A 164 35.19 3.37 -1.08
CA ARG A 164 34.94 4.34 0.00
C ARG A 164 33.47 4.80 0.08
N ARG A 165 32.73 4.80 -1.02
CA ARG A 165 31.31 5.22 -1.10
C ARG A 165 30.33 4.06 -0.89
N ALA A 166 30.74 2.84 -1.24
CA ALA A 166 29.92 1.63 -1.29
C ALA A 166 30.13 0.69 -0.09
N ILE A 167 30.76 1.17 0.98
CA ILE A 167 30.66 0.51 2.30
C ILE A 167 29.56 1.22 3.11
N PRO A 168 28.28 0.85 2.95
CA PRO A 168 27.35 0.88 4.07
C PRO A 168 27.91 -0.01 5.17
N ARG A 169 27.98 0.53 6.39
CA ARG A 169 28.32 -0.26 7.58
C ARG A 169 27.40 -1.48 7.62
N PRO A 170 27.90 -2.69 7.93
CA PRO A 170 27.02 -3.83 8.17
C PRO A 170 26.06 -3.44 9.30
N GLN A 171 24.79 -3.24 8.96
CA GLN A 171 23.74 -3.11 9.97
C GLN A 171 23.61 -4.50 10.59
N SER A 172 24.08 -4.64 11.83
CA SER A 172 23.75 -5.79 12.66
C SER A 172 22.25 -5.75 12.93
N HIS A 173 21.48 -6.34 12.01
CA HIS A 173 20.09 -6.67 12.25
C HIS A 173 20.06 -7.69 13.40
N ASN A 174 19.86 -7.20 14.62
CA ASN A 174 19.60 -8.03 15.79
C ASN A 174 18.12 -8.43 15.75
N PRO A 175 17.75 -9.70 15.51
CA PRO A 175 16.35 -10.13 15.48
C PRO A 175 15.71 -10.26 16.88
N PHE A 176 16.24 -9.59 17.91
CA PHE A 176 15.90 -9.88 19.31
C PHE A 176 14.93 -8.88 19.98
N ILE A 177 14.46 -7.84 19.30
CA ILE A 177 13.50 -6.90 19.90
C ILE A 177 12.19 -6.89 19.10
N ALA A 178 11.12 -7.31 19.76
CA ALA A 178 9.71 -7.24 19.39
C ALA A 178 9.08 -8.47 18.69
N GLN A 179 9.09 -9.61 19.38
CA GLN A 179 7.99 -10.59 19.32
C GLN A 179 7.12 -10.40 20.57
N PRO A 180 5.79 -10.18 20.48
CA PRO A 180 4.92 -10.14 21.66
C PRO A 180 4.37 -11.54 21.96
N PRO A 181 4.61 -12.12 23.16
CA PRO A 181 3.96 -13.36 23.57
C PRO A 181 3.09 -13.11 24.80
N ASN A 182 1.87 -12.63 24.57
CA ASN A 182 0.81 -12.69 25.58
C ASN A 182 -0.55 -12.68 24.89
N LEU A 183 -0.83 -13.77 24.18
CA LEU A 183 -2.17 -14.34 24.18
C LEU A 183 -2.19 -15.47 25.22
N LEU A 184 -3.34 -15.62 25.89
CA LEU A 184 -3.71 -16.63 26.89
C LEU A 184 -3.55 -16.19 28.36
N MET A 185 -4.47 -15.35 28.85
CA MET A 185 -5.26 -15.60 30.07
C MET A 185 -6.20 -14.42 30.34
N GLU A 186 -7.37 -14.43 29.71
CA GLU A 186 -8.58 -14.00 30.43
C GLU A 186 -9.79 -14.77 29.88
N THR A 187 -9.83 -16.04 30.25
CA THR A 187 -11.09 -16.76 30.37
C THR A 187 -11.86 -16.16 31.56
N THR A 188 -12.77 -15.22 31.32
CA THR A 188 -13.94 -15.10 32.20
C THR A 188 -15.19 -14.80 31.38
N THR A 189 -15.98 -15.86 31.29
CA THR A 189 -17.40 -15.92 30.96
C THR A 189 -18.27 -14.85 31.63
N THR A 190 -19.49 -14.74 31.11
CA THR A 190 -20.72 -14.17 31.71
C THR A 190 -20.99 -12.70 31.42
N ASN A 191 -21.90 -12.43 30.47
CA ASN A 191 -23.25 -11.99 30.85
C ASN A 191 -24.18 -12.07 29.62
N TYR A 192 -24.97 -13.14 29.56
CA TYR A 192 -26.18 -13.23 28.75
C TYR A 192 -27.36 -13.06 29.71
N GLY A 193 -28.25 -12.12 29.42
CA GLY A 193 -29.66 -12.21 29.77
C GLY A 193 -30.06 -11.82 31.21
N SER A 194 -30.61 -10.61 31.32
CA SER A 194 -31.78 -10.32 32.15
C SER A 194 -32.53 -9.14 31.56
#